data_AF-A0A2E8H372-F1
#
_entry.id   AF-A0A2E8H372-F1
#
_cell.length_a   1.000
_cell.length_b   1.000
_cell.length_c   1.000
_cell.angle_alpha   90.00
_cell.angle_beta   90.00
_cell.angle_gamma   90.00
#
_symmetry.space_group_name_H-M   'P 1'
#
loop_
_entity.id
_entity.type
_entity.pdbx_description
1 polymer ?
#
loop_
_entity_poly.entity_id
_entity_poly.type
_entity_poly.pdbx_seq_one_letter_code
_entity_poly.pdbx_strand_id
1 'polypeptide(L)'
;MCLNALILAAGQGRRLWPYTSECPKCLLTLGTHSILEHQLVRLSAAGIDQVTVVAGFGLDAMRHEVGRLHLDGMSVQVVYNPFFAVADNLISLWAARAEMGDDFLVLNGDNVFHPDIPHFLLGPAPPPVASSCNARTATVLTT
;
A
#
# COMPACT_ATOMS: atom_id res chain seq x y z
N MET A 1 12.45 -10.62 -12.56
CA MET A 1 11.89 -9.26 -12.56
C MET A 1 11.69 -8.89 -11.11
N CYS A 2 12.15 -7.71 -10.68
CA CYS A 2 11.79 -7.17 -9.37
C CYS A 2 10.40 -6.57 -9.49
N LEU A 3 9.53 -6.86 -8.52
CA LEU A 3 8.13 -6.51 -8.59
C LEU A 3 7.83 -5.46 -7.53
N ASN A 4 7.41 -4.28 -7.99
CA ASN A 4 7.22 -3.13 -7.11
C ASN A 4 5.76 -3.04 -6.63
N ALA A 5 5.55 -2.68 -5.37
CA ALA A 5 4.25 -2.30 -4.86
C ALA A 5 4.27 -0.89 -4.24
N LEU A 6 3.22 -0.14 -4.49
CA LEU A 6 2.99 1.19 -3.93
C LEU A 6 1.80 1.13 -2.96
N ILE A 7 2.01 1.50 -1.70
CA ILE A 7 0.95 1.63 -0.69
C ILE A 7 0.65 3.11 -0.47
N LEU A 8 -0.55 3.55 -0.85
CA LEU A 8 -1.00 4.93 -0.71
C LEU A 8 -1.58 5.15 0.69
N ALA A 9 -0.79 5.72 1.60
CA ALA A 9 -1.11 5.84 3.02
C ALA A 9 -0.94 7.29 3.55
N ALA A 10 -1.04 8.29 2.68
CA ALA A 10 -0.76 9.68 3.05
C ALA A 10 -1.89 10.35 3.86
N GLY A 11 -3.12 9.87 3.67
CA GLY A 11 -4.33 10.48 4.26
C GLY A 11 -4.50 10.20 5.75
N GLN A 12 -5.05 11.19 6.47
CA GLN A 12 -5.34 11.08 7.90
C GLN A 12 -6.45 10.06 8.21
N GLY A 13 -7.43 9.88 7.32
CA GLY A 13 -8.55 8.96 7.57
C GLY A 13 -9.64 9.51 8.50
N ARG A 14 -9.94 10.82 8.38
CA ARG A 14 -10.89 11.59 9.24
C ARG A 14 -12.27 10.96 9.46
N ARG A 15 -12.72 10.04 8.61
CA ARG A 15 -13.98 9.30 8.80
C ARG A 15 -13.95 8.37 10.02
N LEU A 16 -12.76 8.01 10.52
CA LEU A 16 -12.55 7.16 11.71
C LEU A 16 -12.12 7.96 12.94
N TRP A 17 -12.50 9.23 13.02
CA TRP A 17 -12.25 9.99 14.24
C TRP A 17 -13.09 9.43 15.41
N PRO A 18 -12.56 9.33 16.65
CA PRO A 18 -11.29 9.89 17.13
C PRO A 18 -10.06 8.98 16.96
N TYR A 19 -10.20 7.75 16.48
CA TYR A 19 -9.12 6.75 16.42
C TYR A 19 -7.93 7.15 15.53
N THR A 20 -8.16 8.04 14.56
CA THR A 20 -7.15 8.55 13.61
C THR A 20 -6.73 10.00 13.90
N SER A 21 -7.00 10.48 15.12
CA SER A 21 -6.64 11.84 15.54
C SER A 21 -5.13 12.08 15.54
N GLU A 22 -4.37 11.09 15.99
CA GLU A 22 -2.91 11.18 16.19
C GLU A 22 -2.13 10.12 15.40
N CYS A 23 -2.82 9.21 14.71
CA CYS A 23 -2.22 8.07 14.04
C CYS A 23 -2.82 7.84 12.64
N PRO A 24 -2.00 7.59 11.60
CA PRO A 24 -2.49 7.23 10.27
C PRO A 24 -3.38 5.99 10.32
N LYS A 25 -4.44 5.97 9.48
CA LYS A 25 -5.38 4.83 9.45
C LYS A 25 -4.70 3.49 9.22
N CYS A 26 -3.67 3.43 8.38
CA CYS A 26 -2.92 2.20 8.09
C CYS A 26 -2.12 1.66 9.29
N LEU A 27 -1.88 2.48 10.31
CA LEU A 27 -1.18 2.08 11.53
C LEU A 27 -2.14 1.62 12.64
N LEU A 28 -3.45 1.68 12.41
CA LEU A 28 -4.43 1.08 13.32
C LEU A 28 -4.23 -0.44 13.39
N THR A 29 -4.34 -0.98 14.60
CA THR A 29 -4.13 -2.40 14.87
C THR A 29 -5.36 -3.23 14.49
N LEU A 30 -5.12 -4.34 13.81
CA LEU A 30 -6.08 -5.43 13.61
C LEU A 30 -5.53 -6.71 14.26
N GLY A 31 -6.07 -7.05 15.42
CA GLY A 31 -5.53 -8.13 16.26
C GLY A 31 -4.20 -7.69 16.89
N THR A 32 -3.10 -8.34 16.53
CA THR A 32 -1.75 -8.07 17.06
C THR A 32 -0.87 -7.23 16.14
N HIS A 33 -1.30 -6.98 14.89
CA HIS A 33 -0.49 -6.31 13.86
C HIS A 33 -1.24 -5.10 13.29
N SER A 34 -0.49 -4.09 12.83
CA SER A 34 -1.08 -2.95 12.12
C SER A 34 -1.65 -3.36 10.76
N ILE A 35 -2.58 -2.57 10.20
CA ILE A 35 -3.04 -2.79 8.81
C ILE A 35 -1.84 -2.81 7.86
N LEU A 36 -0.90 -1.89 8.03
CA LEU A 36 0.33 -1.82 7.23
C LEU A 36 1.15 -3.11 7.34
N GLU A 37 1.38 -3.61 8.55
CA GLU A 37 2.12 -4.86 8.78
C GLU A 37 1.44 -6.06 8.11
N HIS A 38 0.10 -6.17 8.22
CA HIS A 38 -0.66 -7.20 7.50
C HIS A 38 -0.46 -7.13 5.98
N GLN A 39 -0.45 -5.92 5.41
CA GLN A 39 -0.22 -5.75 3.98
C GLN A 39 1.21 -6.15 3.61
N LEU A 40 2.21 -5.63 4.31
CA LEU A 40 3.62 -5.90 4.03
C LEU A 40 3.96 -7.39 4.13
N VAL A 41 3.49 -8.09 5.16
CA VAL A 41 3.70 -9.54 5.32
C VAL A 41 3.08 -10.31 4.15
N ARG A 42 1.87 -9.93 3.70
CA ARG A 42 1.19 -10.60 2.57
C ARG A 42 1.88 -10.33 1.23
N LEU A 43 2.39 -9.12 1.03
CA LEU A 43 3.15 -8.76 -0.17
C LEU A 43 4.48 -9.52 -0.23
N SER A 44 5.22 -9.56 0.88
CA SER A 44 6.45 -10.34 1.02
C SER A 44 6.20 -11.82 0.73
N ALA A 45 5.14 -12.41 1.30
CA ALA A 45 4.76 -13.81 1.06
C ALA A 45 4.38 -14.10 -0.41
N ALA A 46 3.96 -13.07 -1.17
CA ALA A 46 3.64 -13.18 -2.59
C ALA A 46 4.84 -12.94 -3.52
N GLY A 47 6.05 -12.74 -2.96
CA GLY A 47 7.28 -12.55 -3.73
C GLY A 47 7.53 -11.11 -4.18
N ILE A 48 6.85 -10.12 -3.57
CA ILE A 48 7.17 -8.70 -3.78
C ILE A 48 8.44 -8.37 -2.99
N ASP A 49 9.45 -7.87 -3.68
CA ASP A 49 10.76 -7.56 -3.12
C ASP A 49 10.97 -6.06 -2.85
N GLN A 50 10.14 -5.19 -3.45
CA GLN A 50 10.21 -3.74 -3.29
C GLN A 50 8.84 -3.13 -2.96
N VAL A 51 8.76 -2.41 -1.84
CA VAL A 51 7.55 -1.67 -1.44
C VAL A 51 7.86 -0.20 -1.17
N THR A 52 7.11 0.69 -1.81
CA THR A 52 7.08 2.11 -1.49
C THR A 52 5.80 2.46 -0.75
N VAL A 53 5.92 2.91 0.49
CA VAL A 53 4.80 3.46 1.27
C VAL A 53 4.77 4.98 1.10
N VAL A 54 3.70 5.49 0.51
CA VAL A 54 3.49 6.94 0.37
C VAL A 54 2.81 7.46 1.63
N ALA A 55 3.53 8.24 2.41
CA ALA A 55 3.08 8.78 3.69
C ALA A 55 2.91 10.31 3.65
N GLY A 56 2.12 10.83 4.57
CA GLY A 56 1.78 12.24 4.67
C GLY A 56 1.54 12.60 6.12
N PHE A 57 0.30 12.41 6.58
CA PHE A 57 -0.03 12.46 7.99
C PHE A 57 0.74 11.37 8.76
N GLY A 58 1.28 11.71 9.95
CA GLY A 58 1.99 10.76 10.81
C GLY A 58 3.26 10.16 10.22
N LEU A 59 4.02 10.92 9.42
CA LEU A 59 5.23 10.46 8.73
C LEU A 59 6.25 9.77 9.65
N ASP A 60 6.50 10.32 10.84
CA ASP A 60 7.48 9.74 11.77
C ASP A 60 6.99 8.40 12.35
N ALA A 61 5.70 8.30 12.67
CA ALA A 61 5.10 7.04 13.09
C ALA A 61 5.16 5.98 11.97
N MET A 62 4.95 6.40 10.71
CA MET A 62 5.11 5.52 9.55
C MET A 62 6.54 5.00 9.42
N ARG A 63 7.53 5.90 9.50
CA ARG A 63 8.96 5.53 9.42
C ARG A 63 9.36 4.60 10.55
N HIS A 64 8.86 4.86 11.76
CA HIS A 64 9.08 4.00 12.92
C HIS A 64 8.49 2.60 12.70
N GLU A 65 7.24 2.51 12.24
CA GLU A 65 6.59 1.23 11.97
C GLU A 65 7.35 0.44 10.90
N VAL A 66 7.70 1.08 9.78
CA VAL A 66 8.47 0.43 8.71
C VAL A 66 9.84 -0.03 9.22
N GLY A 67 10.55 0.79 10.00
CA GLY A 67 11.88 0.44 10.54
C GLY A 67 11.87 -0.66 11.60
N ARG A 68 10.74 -0.88 12.28
CA ARG A 68 10.55 -1.98 13.25
C ARG A 68 10.40 -3.33 12.57
N LEU A 69 9.80 -3.36 11.39
CA LEU A 69 9.45 -4.60 10.70
C LEU A 69 10.66 -5.23 10.03
N HIS A 70 10.86 -6.52 10.27
CA HIS A 70 11.89 -7.32 9.61
C HIS A 70 11.18 -8.25 8.63
N LEU A 71 11.36 -7.97 7.34
CA LEU A 71 10.67 -8.66 6.25
C LEU A 71 11.73 -9.27 5.33
N ASP A 72 11.93 -10.57 5.46
CA ASP A 72 12.99 -11.28 4.73
C ASP A 72 12.77 -11.15 3.22
N GLY A 73 13.81 -10.71 2.50
CA GLY A 73 13.78 -10.58 1.05
C GLY A 73 12.96 -9.41 0.49
N MET A 74 12.47 -8.50 1.33
CA MET A 74 11.71 -7.32 0.89
C MET A 74 12.27 -6.03 1.50
N SER A 75 12.55 -5.03 0.65
CA SER A 75 12.85 -3.67 1.12
C SER A 75 11.63 -2.76 1.06
N VAL A 76 11.46 -1.99 2.12
CA VAL A 76 10.35 -1.05 2.28
C VAL A 76 10.92 0.35 2.46
N GLN A 77 10.47 1.29 1.65
CA GLN A 77 10.83 2.70 1.78
C GLN A 77 9.60 3.58 1.99
N VAL A 78 9.79 4.75 2.58
CA VAL A 78 8.72 5.72 2.84
C VAL A 78 8.95 7.00 2.03
N VAL A 79 8.04 7.30 1.11
CA VAL A 79 8.03 8.55 0.33
C VAL A 79 7.04 9.52 0.96
N TYR A 80 7.46 10.77 1.14
CA TYR A 80 6.60 11.80 1.70
C TYR A 80 5.82 12.53 0.60
N ASN A 81 4.49 12.57 0.72
CA ASN A 81 3.62 13.45 -0.06
C ASN A 81 3.29 14.71 0.75
N PRO A 82 3.86 15.89 0.44
CA PRO A 82 3.58 17.13 1.16
C PRO A 82 2.15 17.65 0.94
N PHE A 83 1.46 17.18 -0.10
CA PHE A 83 0.11 17.63 -0.46
C PHE A 83 -1.00 16.77 0.17
N PHE A 84 -0.67 15.89 1.12
CA PHE A 84 -1.61 14.94 1.72
C PHE A 84 -2.87 15.57 2.35
N ALA A 85 -2.80 16.84 2.75
CA ALA A 85 -3.91 17.56 3.38
C ALA A 85 -4.90 18.15 2.37
N VAL A 86 -4.49 18.34 1.11
CA VAL A 86 -5.25 19.06 0.08
C VAL A 86 -5.50 18.22 -1.18
N ALA A 87 -4.88 17.05 -1.27
CA ALA A 87 -4.92 16.21 -2.46
C ALA A 87 -5.32 14.76 -2.14
N ASP A 88 -5.93 14.12 -3.14
CA ASP A 88 -6.41 12.74 -3.07
C ASP A 88 -5.31 11.72 -3.44
N ASN A 89 -5.65 10.45 -3.44
CA ASN A 89 -4.77 9.31 -3.75
C ASN A 89 -4.03 9.45 -5.09
N LEU A 90 -4.60 10.14 -6.09
CA LEU A 90 -3.93 10.37 -7.37
C LEU A 90 -2.64 11.18 -7.23
N ILE A 91 -2.62 12.20 -6.36
CA ILE A 91 -1.41 12.99 -6.11
C ILE A 91 -0.41 12.20 -5.26
N SER A 92 -0.88 11.36 -4.34
CA SER A 92 -0.01 10.42 -3.62
C SER A 92 0.67 9.45 -4.59
N LEU A 93 -0.08 8.93 -5.56
CA LEU A 93 0.46 8.08 -6.61
C LEU A 93 1.48 8.82 -7.48
N TRP A 94 1.19 10.05 -7.90
CA TRP A 94 2.13 10.90 -8.65
C TRP A 94 3.40 11.25 -7.87
N ALA A 95 3.31 11.40 -6.54
CA ALA A 95 4.47 11.65 -5.68
C ALA A 95 5.46 10.46 -5.70
N ALA A 96 4.97 9.24 -5.91
CA ALA A 96 5.78 8.02 -6.02
C ALA A 96 6.04 7.58 -7.47
N ARG A 97 5.79 8.44 -8.47
CA ARG A 97 5.96 8.10 -9.90
C ARG A 97 7.37 7.62 -10.28
N ALA A 98 8.40 8.05 -9.55
CA ALA A 98 9.78 7.64 -9.79
C ALA A 98 10.03 6.17 -9.40
N GLU A 99 9.15 5.61 -8.57
CA GLU A 99 9.24 4.23 -8.05
C GLU A 99 8.38 3.25 -8.87
N MET A 100 7.64 3.75 -9.88
CA MET A 100 6.84 2.94 -10.78
C MET A 100 7.76 2.28 -11.82
N GLY A 101 7.70 0.94 -11.89
CA GLY A 101 8.28 0.17 -12.98
C GLY A 101 7.26 -0.08 -14.11
N ASP A 102 7.61 -0.96 -15.04
CA ASP A 102 6.71 -1.39 -16.12
C ASP A 102 5.49 -2.15 -15.55
N ASP A 103 5.73 -3.03 -14.57
CA ASP A 103 4.70 -3.75 -13.83
C ASP A 103 4.79 -3.41 -12.33
N PHE A 104 3.69 -2.92 -11.76
CA PHE A 104 3.61 -2.58 -10.34
C PHE A 104 2.20 -2.75 -9.79
N LEU A 105 2.13 -3.02 -8.48
CA LEU A 105 0.88 -3.08 -7.73
C LEU A 105 0.62 -1.75 -7.02
N VAL A 106 -0.63 -1.31 -6.99
CA VAL A 106 -1.06 -0.15 -6.19
C VAL A 106 -2.10 -0.58 -5.18
N LEU A 107 -1.89 -0.23 -3.91
CA LEU A 107 -2.80 -0.52 -2.81
C LEU A 107 -3.16 0.76 -2.06
N ASN A 108 -4.40 0.86 -1.59
CA ASN A 108 -4.75 1.86 -0.58
C ASN A 108 -4.30 1.35 0.80
N GLY A 109 -3.67 2.22 1.59
CA GLY A 109 -3.13 1.89 2.91
C GLY A 109 -4.20 1.51 3.95
N ASP A 110 -5.49 1.66 3.63
CA ASP A 110 -6.59 1.27 4.49
C ASP A 110 -7.29 -0.04 4.09
N ASN A 111 -6.78 -0.71 3.05
CA ASN A 111 -7.31 -1.99 2.61
C ASN A 111 -6.76 -3.15 3.44
N VAL A 112 -7.61 -4.17 3.61
CA VAL A 112 -7.23 -5.49 4.12
C VAL A 112 -7.71 -6.50 3.11
N PHE A 113 -6.83 -7.39 2.66
CA PHE A 113 -7.11 -8.31 1.55
C PHE A 113 -6.67 -9.74 1.86
N HIS A 114 -7.37 -10.74 1.34
CA HIS A 114 -7.00 -12.15 1.53
C HIS A 114 -5.57 -12.41 1.00
N PRO A 115 -4.75 -13.28 1.62
CA PRO A 115 -3.39 -13.60 1.15
C PRO A 115 -3.31 -14.09 -0.30
N ASP A 116 -4.40 -14.60 -0.85
CA ASP A 116 -4.46 -15.06 -2.24
C ASP A 116 -4.60 -13.91 -3.25
N ILE A 117 -5.01 -12.70 -2.81
CA ILE A 117 -5.25 -11.58 -3.72
C ILE A 117 -3.98 -11.15 -4.47
N PRO A 118 -2.82 -10.95 -3.82
CA PRO A 118 -1.57 -10.69 -4.55
C PRO A 118 -1.23 -11.81 -5.54
N HIS A 119 -1.33 -13.09 -5.13
CA HIS A 119 -1.06 -14.23 -6.00
C HIS A 119 -1.96 -14.27 -7.24
N PHE A 120 -3.24 -13.95 -7.07
CA PHE A 120 -4.21 -13.86 -8.16
C PHE A 120 -3.87 -12.73 -9.14
N LEU A 121 -3.51 -11.54 -8.62
CA LEU A 121 -3.19 -10.37 -9.45
C LEU A 121 -1.86 -10.53 -10.20
N LEU A 122 -0.91 -11.29 -9.63
CA LEU A 122 0.39 -11.60 -10.24
C LEU A 122 0.38 -12.85 -11.12
N GLY A 123 -0.76 -13.55 -11.17
CA GLY A 123 -0.97 -14.65 -12.09
C GLY A 123 -0.97 -14.19 -13.55
N PRO A 124 -0.86 -15.11 -14.51
CA PRO A 124 -0.83 -14.77 -15.92
C PRO A 124 -2.12 -14.06 -16.35
N ALA A 125 -2.00 -12.77 -16.67
CA ALA A 125 -3.05 -11.97 -17.31
C ALA A 125 -2.71 -11.73 -18.78
N PRO A 126 -3.70 -11.70 -19.70
CA PRO A 126 -3.45 -11.26 -21.07
C PRO A 126 -3.07 -9.76 -21.07
N PRO A 127 -2.01 -9.32 -21.78
CA PRO A 127 -1.63 -7.90 -21.86
C PRO A 127 -2.54 -7.10 -22.83
N PRO A 128 -2.77 -5.78 -22.62
CA PRO A 128 -2.48 -4.93 -21.45
C PRO A 128 -3.75 -4.72 -20.62
N VAL A 129 -3.77 -5.20 -19.38
CA VAL A 129 -5.01 -5.25 -18.60
C VAL A 129 -4.76 -4.79 -17.17
N ALA A 130 -5.50 -3.77 -16.73
CA ALA A 130 -5.48 -3.31 -15.36
C ALA A 130 -6.42 -4.17 -14.51
N SER A 131 -5.87 -5.04 -13.68
CA SER A 131 -6.68 -5.86 -12.78
C SER A 131 -6.94 -5.12 -11.46
N SER A 132 -8.21 -4.96 -11.09
CA SER A 132 -8.62 -4.38 -9.82
C SER A 132 -9.44 -5.38 -8.99
N CYS A 133 -9.15 -5.49 -7.70
CA CYS A 133 -9.92 -6.31 -6.77
C CYS A 133 -10.55 -5.42 -5.70
N ASN A 134 -11.88 -5.36 -5.67
CA ASN A 134 -12.66 -4.73 -4.60
C ASN A 134 -13.40 -5.82 -3.81
N ALA A 135 -13.72 -5.58 -2.54
CA ALA A 135 -14.45 -6.49 -1.65
C ALA A 135 -15.83 -6.96 -2.16
N ARG A 136 -16.31 -6.45 -3.30
CA ARG A 136 -17.56 -6.88 -3.96
C ARG A 136 -17.36 -7.50 -5.34
N THR A 137 -16.21 -7.36 -6.00
CA THR A 137 -15.96 -7.86 -7.36
C THR A 137 -14.46 -7.76 -7.70
N ALA A 138 -13.88 -8.81 -8.29
CA ALA A 138 -12.63 -8.70 -9.03
C ALA A 138 -12.98 -8.23 -10.45
N THR A 139 -12.60 -7.00 -10.80
CA THR A 139 -12.85 -6.42 -12.13
C THR A 139 -11.52 -6.20 -12.82
N VAL A 140 -11.33 -6.98 -13.87
CA VAL A 140 -10.24 -6.87 -14.82
C VAL A 140 -10.65 -5.79 -15.83
N LEU A 141 -10.07 -4.59 -15.71
CA LEU A 141 -10.29 -3.48 -16.64
C LEU A 141 -9.32 -3.61 -17.82
N THR A 142 -9.83 -4.14 -18.93
CA THR A 142 -9.20 -4.02 -20.25
C THR A 142 -9.39 -2.59 -20.76
N THR A 143 -8.31 -1.90 -21.16
CA THR A 143 -8.42 -0.66 -21.95
C THR A 143 -9.01 -0.93 -23.33
#